data_AF-A0A819G123-F1
#
_entry.id   AF-A0A819G123-F1
#
_cell.length_a   1.000
_cell.length_b   1.000
_cell.length_c   1.000
_cell.angle_alpha   90.00
_cell.angle_beta   90.00
_cell.angle_gamma   90.00
#
_symmetry.space_group_name_H-M   'P 1'
#
loop_
_entity.id
_entity.type
_entity.pdbx_description
1 polymer ?
#
loop_
_entity_poly.entity_id
_entity_poly.type
_entity_poly.pdbx_seq_one_letter_code
_entity_poly.pdbx_strand_id
1 'polypeptide(L)'
;MNSIIGRDEFYVVSSIIKADGGGKDKKKGREPKNQVHQEAILVETIRKELAQQQLFTNYSVNPFKKSEALTPKPNVYPDENAGEDTSFIDIIHRANLEPEKKYKQPQTTNQEIGWFHEPLLKVNRADIRLNFPMVKSEISAYAEEYFKFKPKKYDKSIRAPGEDSKGK
;
A
#
# COMPACT_ATOMS: atom_id res chain seq x y z
N MET A 1 16.78 -58.58 -7.30
CA MET A 1 17.05 -57.99 -5.98
C MET A 1 16.11 -56.81 -5.80
N ASN A 2 15.48 -56.75 -4.62
CA ASN A 2 14.47 -55.81 -4.10
C ASN A 2 14.88 -54.32 -4.30
N SER A 3 14.03 -53.28 -4.23
CA SER A 3 12.84 -53.02 -3.41
C SER A 3 11.96 -51.90 -4.03
N ILE A 4 10.63 -52.01 -4.08
CA ILE A 4 9.63 -51.41 -3.14
C ILE A 4 9.74 -49.87 -3.00
N ILE A 5 8.76 -49.15 -3.57
CA ILE A 5 8.07 -47.91 -3.13
C ILE A 5 6.83 -47.84 -4.05
N GLY A 6 5.58 -47.63 -3.64
CA GLY A 6 4.92 -47.49 -2.36
C GLY A 6 3.42 -47.60 -2.70
N ARG A 7 2.70 -48.45 -1.98
CA ARG A 7 1.25 -48.56 -2.09
C ARG A 7 0.66 -47.38 -1.32
N ASP A 8 -0.01 -46.46 -2.02
CA ASP A 8 -0.78 -45.42 -1.36
C ASP A 8 -2.08 -46.03 -0.83
N GLU A 9 -2.03 -46.36 0.47
CA GLU A 9 -3.17 -46.64 1.31
C GLU A 9 -4.06 -45.39 1.39
N PHE A 10 -5.18 -45.39 0.66
CA PHE A 10 -6.26 -44.44 0.92
C PHE A 10 -7.00 -44.86 2.19
N TYR A 11 -6.54 -44.32 3.32
CA TYR A 11 -7.21 -44.42 4.62
C TYR A 11 -8.61 -43.79 4.53
N VAL A 12 -9.61 -44.60 4.88
CA VAL A 12 -10.99 -44.17 5.14
C VAL A 12 -10.99 -43.23 6.34
N VAL A 13 -11.17 -41.93 6.10
CA VAL A 13 -11.52 -40.99 7.17
C VAL A 13 -13.04 -40.95 7.28
N SER A 14 -13.58 -41.91 8.02
CA SER A 14 -14.95 -41.87 8.53
C SER A 14 -14.88 -41.84 10.05
N SER A 15 -14.91 -40.65 10.64
CA SER A 15 -15.29 -40.49 12.04
C SER A 15 -15.51 -39.03 12.44
N ILE A 16 -16.54 -38.86 13.28
CA ILE A 16 -16.99 -37.66 14.02
C ILE A 16 -17.97 -36.82 13.19
N ILE A 17 -19.28 -36.82 13.47
CA ILE A 17 -19.91 -36.15 14.63
C ILE A 17 -21.14 -36.95 15.14
N LYS A 18 -21.18 -37.21 16.45
CA LYS A 18 -22.42 -37.48 17.20
C LYS A 18 -23.00 -36.13 17.62
N ALA A 19 -24.24 -35.86 17.23
CA ALA A 19 -25.09 -34.86 17.90
C ALA A 19 -26.55 -35.31 17.74
N ASP A 20 -27.20 -35.49 18.89
CA ASP A 20 -28.63 -35.70 19.04
C ASP A 20 -29.43 -34.55 18.41
N GLY A 21 -30.63 -34.86 17.92
CA GLY A 21 -31.60 -33.83 17.52
C GLY A 21 -32.54 -34.28 16.42
N GLY A 22 -33.72 -34.76 16.82
CA GLY A 22 -34.80 -35.12 15.90
C GLY A 22 -35.26 -33.93 15.05
N GLY A 23 -35.45 -34.19 13.76
CA GLY A 23 -36.17 -33.35 12.79
C GLY A 23 -36.61 -34.21 11.62
N LYS A 24 -37.86 -34.68 11.63
CA LYS A 24 -38.44 -35.52 10.58
C LYS A 24 -38.90 -34.66 9.41
N ASP A 25 -37.99 -34.34 8.49
CA ASP A 25 -38.38 -33.85 7.17
C ASP A 25 -38.56 -35.04 6.20
N LYS A 26 -39.82 -35.32 5.87
CA LYS A 26 -40.22 -36.35 4.89
C LYS A 26 -39.66 -36.01 3.50
N LYS A 27 -38.48 -36.52 3.17
CA LYS A 27 -37.98 -36.54 1.78
C LYS A 27 -38.74 -37.60 0.99
N LYS A 28 -39.56 -37.15 0.03
CA LYS A 28 -40.16 -37.99 -1.04
C LYS A 28 -39.12 -39.00 -1.53
N GLY A 29 -39.46 -40.29 -1.50
CA GLY A 29 -38.59 -41.39 -1.90
C GLY A 29 -38.03 -41.13 -3.30
N ARG A 30 -36.73 -40.89 -3.39
CA ARG A 30 -36.01 -40.84 -4.66
C ARG A 30 -35.64 -42.28 -4.98
N GLU A 31 -35.95 -42.72 -6.19
CA GLU A 31 -35.52 -44.03 -6.69
C GLU A 31 -34.02 -44.23 -6.44
N PRO A 32 -33.59 -45.47 -6.11
CA PRO A 32 -32.19 -45.76 -5.89
C PRO A 32 -31.40 -45.35 -7.13
N LYS A 33 -30.45 -44.42 -6.95
CA LYS A 33 -29.72 -43.85 -8.07
C LYS A 33 -28.93 -44.95 -8.77
N ASN A 34 -29.16 -45.12 -10.06
CA ASN A 34 -28.45 -46.09 -10.88
C ASN A 34 -26.95 -45.71 -10.94
N GLN A 35 -26.09 -46.54 -10.35
CA GLN A 35 -24.65 -46.28 -10.24
C GLN A 35 -23.98 -46.12 -11.60
N VAL A 36 -24.33 -46.99 -12.57
CA VAL A 36 -23.78 -46.94 -13.93
C VAL A 36 -24.11 -45.61 -14.61
N HIS A 37 -25.32 -45.09 -14.39
CA HIS A 37 -25.72 -43.80 -14.93
C HIS A 37 -24.95 -42.63 -14.29
N GLN A 38 -24.67 -42.71 -12.98
CA GLN A 38 -23.87 -41.70 -12.28
C GLN A 38 -22.41 -41.68 -12.73
N GLU A 39 -21.83 -42.87 -12.94
CA GLU A 39 -20.48 -43.03 -13.46
C GLU A 39 -20.37 -42.49 -14.89
N ALA A 40 -21.38 -42.74 -15.73
CA ALA A 40 -21.44 -42.18 -17.08
C ALA A 40 -21.48 -40.65 -17.08
N ILE A 41 -22.26 -40.04 -16.18
CA ILE A 41 -22.27 -38.58 -16.01
C ILE A 41 -20.90 -38.07 -15.56
N LEU A 42 -20.28 -38.73 -14.57
CA LEU A 42 -18.98 -38.31 -14.04
C LEU A 42 -17.88 -38.35 -15.11
N VAL A 43 -17.85 -39.42 -15.92
CA VAL A 43 -16.91 -39.55 -17.04
C VAL A 43 -17.12 -38.44 -18.07
N GLU A 44 -18.38 -38.09 -18.38
CA GLU A 44 -18.69 -37.01 -19.31
C GLU A 44 -18.25 -35.64 -18.75
N THR A 45 -18.48 -35.39 -17.46
CA THR A 45 -18.04 -34.18 -16.76
C THR A 45 -16.52 -34.05 -16.80
N ILE A 46 -15.78 -35.09 -16.40
CA ILE A 46 -14.31 -35.10 -16.44
C ILE A 46 -13.81 -34.83 -17.87
N ARG A 47 -14.45 -35.45 -18.88
CA ARG A 47 -14.09 -35.24 -20.29
C ARG A 47 -14.29 -33.78 -20.73
N LYS A 48 -15.38 -33.16 -20.34
CA LYS A 48 -15.68 -31.75 -20.66
C LYS A 48 -14.73 -30.79 -19.93
N GLU A 49 -14.45 -31.06 -18.66
CA GLU A 49 -13.52 -30.26 -17.85
C GLU A 49 -12.10 -30.32 -18.43
N LEU A 50 -11.59 -31.52 -18.75
CA LEU A 50 -10.28 -31.68 -19.38
C LEU A 50 -10.21 -31.05 -20.77
N ALA A 51 -11.30 -31.08 -21.55
CA ALA A 51 -11.36 -30.44 -22.86
C ALA A 51 -11.32 -28.89 -22.76
N GLN A 52 -11.80 -28.32 -21.67
CA GLN A 52 -11.84 -26.87 -21.44
C GLN A 52 -10.67 -26.35 -20.60
N GLN A 53 -9.87 -27.23 -19.99
CA GLN A 53 -8.73 -26.84 -19.18
C GLN A 53 -7.60 -26.28 -20.06
N GLN A 54 -7.45 -24.95 -20.06
CA GLN A 54 -6.33 -24.28 -20.72
C GLN A 54 -5.16 -24.11 -19.74
N LEU A 55 -4.04 -24.78 -20.02
CA LEU A 55 -2.80 -24.60 -19.26
C LEU A 55 -1.95 -23.51 -19.91
N PHE A 56 -1.91 -22.33 -19.29
CA PHE A 56 -1.02 -21.25 -19.71
C PHE A 56 0.37 -21.45 -19.10
N THR A 57 1.27 -22.08 -19.84
CA THR A 57 2.67 -22.32 -19.43
C THR A 57 3.59 -21.14 -19.70
N ASN A 58 3.20 -20.27 -20.66
CA ASN A 58 3.95 -19.08 -21.01
C ASN A 58 3.31 -17.87 -20.35
N TYR A 59 3.89 -17.44 -19.23
CA TYR A 59 3.60 -16.14 -18.62
C TYR A 59 4.76 -15.20 -18.91
N SER A 60 4.49 -14.12 -19.64
CA SER A 60 5.42 -13.00 -19.74
C SER A 60 4.94 -11.90 -18.80
N VAL A 61 5.83 -11.36 -17.97
CA VAL A 61 5.56 -10.10 -17.28
C VAL A 61 5.22 -9.06 -18.34
N ASN A 62 4.12 -8.32 -18.15
CA ASN A 62 3.69 -7.33 -19.12
C ASN A 62 4.84 -6.35 -19.42
N PRO A 63 5.35 -6.30 -20.67
CA PRO A 63 6.52 -5.49 -20.99
C PRO A 63 6.28 -3.97 -20.83
N PHE A 64 5.01 -3.54 -20.77
CA PHE A 64 4.62 -2.14 -20.54
C PHE A 64 4.33 -1.81 -19.07
N LYS A 65 4.32 -2.81 -18.18
CA LYS A 65 4.25 -2.58 -16.74
C LYS A 65 5.59 -3.00 -16.13
N LYS A 66 6.38 -2.00 -15.71
CA LYS A 66 7.56 -2.26 -14.87
C LYS A 66 7.07 -3.03 -13.64
N SER A 67 7.50 -4.29 -13.49
CA SER A 67 7.40 -4.97 -12.20
C SER A 67 8.10 -4.07 -11.19
N GLU A 68 7.38 -3.62 -10.17
CA GLU A 68 7.96 -2.84 -9.08
C GLU A 68 9.22 -3.55 -8.63
N ALA A 69 10.35 -2.83 -8.65
CA ALA A 69 11.65 -3.40 -8.37
C ALA A 69 11.56 -4.14 -7.04
N LEU A 70 11.86 -5.45 -7.06
CA LEU A 70 11.95 -6.23 -5.85
C LEU A 70 13.01 -5.54 -4.98
N THR A 71 12.57 -4.83 -3.95
CA THR A 71 13.50 -4.12 -3.08
C THR A 71 14.41 -5.15 -2.42
N PRO A 72 15.72 -4.88 -2.31
CA PRO A 72 16.62 -5.80 -1.67
C PRO A 72 16.16 -6.06 -0.23
N LYS A 73 16.62 -7.18 0.35
CA LYS A 73 16.32 -7.50 1.75
C LYS A 73 16.65 -6.29 2.63
N PRO A 74 15.78 -5.92 3.60
CA PRO A 74 15.91 -4.68 4.37
C PRO A 74 17.21 -4.57 5.19
N ASN A 75 17.90 -5.69 5.43
CA ASN A 75 19.17 -5.73 6.16
C ASN A 75 20.40 -5.70 5.25
N VAL A 76 20.23 -5.45 3.95
CA VAL A 76 21.35 -5.29 3.01
C VAL A 76 21.67 -3.81 2.93
N TYR A 77 22.88 -3.45 3.35
CA TYR A 77 23.40 -2.11 3.12
C TYR A 77 23.52 -1.89 1.61
N PRO A 78 23.07 -0.74 1.08
CA PRO A 78 23.33 -0.39 -0.31
C PRO A 78 24.83 -0.43 -0.58
N ASP A 79 25.24 -1.01 -1.71
CA ASP A 79 26.63 -0.93 -2.15
C ASP A 79 26.94 0.53 -2.49
N GLU A 80 27.86 1.16 -1.75
CA GLU A 80 28.28 2.54 -1.98
C GLU A 80 28.93 2.72 -3.37
N ASN A 81 29.37 1.63 -4.02
CA ASN A 81 29.95 1.65 -5.37
C ASN A 81 28.91 1.42 -6.48
N ALA A 82 27.65 1.16 -6.13
CA ALA A 82 26.59 1.16 -7.12
C ALA A 82 26.39 2.62 -7.57
N GLY A 83 26.98 2.98 -8.71
CA GLY A 83 26.87 4.31 -9.28
C GLY A 83 25.42 4.79 -9.27
N GLU A 84 25.23 6.07 -8.93
CA GLU A 84 23.92 6.66 -8.77
C GLU A 84 23.10 6.55 -10.08
N ASP A 85 21.80 6.24 -9.95
CA ASP A 85 20.90 6.20 -11.10
C ASP A 85 20.69 7.61 -11.64
N THR A 86 21.38 7.93 -12.73
CA THR A 86 21.31 9.25 -13.37
C THR A 86 19.88 9.64 -13.74
N SER A 87 19.02 8.66 -14.05
CA SER A 87 17.61 8.95 -14.40
C SER A 87 16.83 9.46 -13.20
N PHE A 88 17.14 8.95 -11.99
CA PHE A 88 16.52 9.41 -10.76
C PHE A 88 17.00 10.82 -10.37
N ILE A 89 18.30 11.09 -10.52
CA ILE A 89 18.86 12.42 -10.30
C ILE A 89 18.20 13.44 -11.25
N ASP A 90 18.06 13.10 -12.54
CA ASP A 90 17.39 13.94 -13.53
C ASP A 90 15.93 14.24 -13.16
N ILE A 91 15.21 13.25 -12.62
CA ILE A 91 13.84 13.43 -12.15
C ILE A 91 13.79 14.42 -10.98
N ILE A 92 14.71 14.30 -10.02
CA ILE A 92 14.79 15.23 -8.88
C ILE A 92 15.14 16.63 -9.37
N HIS A 93 16.14 16.76 -10.24
CA HIS A 93 16.51 18.05 -10.84
C HIS A 93 15.32 18.68 -11.56
N ARG A 94 14.63 17.90 -12.40
CA ARG A 94 13.42 18.36 -13.10
C ARG A 94 12.28 18.73 -12.16
N ALA A 95 12.13 18.04 -11.03
CA ALA A 95 11.12 18.36 -10.03
C ALA A 95 11.41 19.69 -9.33
N ASN A 96 12.69 20.00 -9.09
CA ASN A 96 13.15 21.22 -8.44
C ASN A 96 13.30 22.43 -9.38
N LEU A 97 13.17 22.24 -10.69
CA LEU A 97 13.15 23.35 -11.64
C LEU A 97 11.96 24.27 -11.40
N GLU A 98 12.18 25.57 -11.62
CA GLU A 98 11.14 26.58 -11.61
C GLU A 98 10.01 26.23 -12.62
N PRO A 99 8.76 26.61 -12.32
CA PRO A 99 7.62 26.34 -13.20
C PRO A 99 7.82 26.80 -14.66
N GLU A 100 8.41 27.98 -14.86
CA GLU A 100 8.70 28.56 -16.18
C GLU A 100 9.69 27.73 -17.00
N LYS A 101 10.66 27.09 -16.33
CA LYS A 101 11.64 26.21 -16.97
C LYS A 101 11.05 24.83 -17.27
N LYS A 102 10.02 24.42 -16.53
CA LYS A 102 9.38 23.11 -16.65
C LYS A 102 8.28 23.07 -17.72
N TYR A 103 7.58 24.18 -17.91
CA TYR A 103 6.39 24.28 -18.77
C TYR A 103 6.35 25.64 -19.47
N LYS A 104 5.86 25.67 -20.72
CA LYS A 104 5.76 26.92 -21.49
C LYS A 104 4.70 27.89 -20.95
N GLN A 105 3.62 27.36 -20.37
CA GLN A 105 2.46 28.10 -19.88
C GLN A 105 1.90 27.42 -18.62
N PRO A 106 1.27 28.18 -17.71
CA PRO A 106 0.65 27.63 -16.50
C PRO A 106 -0.42 26.61 -16.87
N GLN A 107 -0.39 25.46 -16.19
CA GLN A 107 -1.33 24.37 -16.43
C GLN A 107 -2.56 24.45 -15.51
N THR A 108 -2.45 25.16 -14.39
CA THR A 108 -3.51 25.34 -13.41
C THR A 108 -3.58 26.79 -12.96
N THR A 109 -4.76 27.23 -12.51
CA THR A 109 -4.97 28.59 -11.99
C THR A 109 -4.05 28.92 -10.82
N ASN A 110 -3.75 27.94 -9.96
CA ASN A 110 -2.83 28.13 -8.85
C ASN A 110 -1.37 28.37 -9.32
N GLN A 111 -0.99 27.83 -10.48
CA GLN A 111 0.32 28.11 -11.08
C GLN A 111 0.41 29.52 -11.67
N GLU A 112 -0.71 30.14 -12.06
CA GLU A 112 -0.72 31.49 -12.63
C GLU A 112 -0.20 32.54 -11.64
N ILE A 113 -0.57 32.42 -10.35
CA ILE A 113 -0.19 33.37 -9.31
C ILE A 113 1.33 33.39 -9.08
N GLY A 114 1.95 32.21 -9.11
CA GLY A 114 3.38 32.02 -8.83
C GLY A 114 4.23 31.77 -10.08
N TRP A 115 3.70 32.06 -11.27
CA TRP A 115 4.38 31.74 -12.53
C TRP A 115 5.69 32.50 -12.65
N PHE A 116 5.61 33.83 -12.53
CA PHE A 116 6.75 34.73 -12.46
C PHE A 116 7.25 34.79 -11.02
N HIS A 117 8.20 33.92 -10.70
CA HIS A 117 8.75 33.81 -9.34
C HIS A 117 9.76 34.92 -8.99
N GLU A 118 10.40 35.52 -10.00
CA GLU A 118 11.32 36.64 -9.79
C GLU A 118 10.53 37.91 -9.45
N PRO A 119 10.94 38.65 -8.40
CA PRO A 119 10.27 39.89 -8.06
C PRO A 119 10.49 40.92 -9.17
N LEU A 120 9.43 41.63 -9.56
CA LEU A 120 9.47 42.67 -10.60
C LEU A 120 10.50 43.78 -10.31
N LEU A 121 10.79 44.01 -9.03
CA LEU A 121 11.80 44.93 -8.56
C LEU A 121 12.83 44.19 -7.71
N LYS A 122 14.12 44.41 -7.98
CA LYS A 122 15.21 43.90 -7.15
C LYS A 122 15.17 44.60 -5.79
N VAL A 123 14.71 43.90 -4.77
CA VAL A 123 14.65 44.43 -3.41
C VAL A 123 16.05 44.42 -2.80
N ASN A 124 16.62 45.60 -2.56
CA ASN A 124 17.88 45.72 -1.81
C ASN A 124 17.61 45.54 -0.31
N ARG A 125 17.78 44.32 0.20
CA ARG A 125 17.64 44.02 1.64
C ARG A 125 18.80 44.57 2.49
N ALA A 126 19.86 45.12 1.89
CA ALA A 126 20.94 45.75 2.64
C ALA A 126 20.62 47.21 3.03
N ASP A 127 19.64 47.87 2.37
CA ASP A 127 19.26 49.23 2.73
C ASP A 127 18.43 49.24 4.03
N ILE A 128 19.08 49.66 5.12
CA ILE A 128 18.48 49.72 6.47
C ILE A 128 17.29 50.69 6.51
N ARG A 129 17.22 51.66 5.59
CA ARG A 129 16.11 52.63 5.55
C ARG A 129 14.80 52.01 5.08
N LEU A 130 14.86 50.91 4.33
CA LEU A 130 13.70 50.26 3.72
C LEU A 130 13.51 48.81 4.23
N ASN A 131 14.55 48.18 4.75
CA ASN A 131 14.48 46.82 5.28
C ASN A 131 14.50 46.82 6.81
N PHE A 132 13.36 46.50 7.42
CA PHE A 132 13.19 46.38 8.87
C PHE A 132 12.84 44.94 9.26
N PRO A 133 13.78 43.99 9.17
CA PRO A 133 13.51 42.62 9.57
C PRO A 133 13.32 42.56 11.09
N MET A 134 12.37 41.74 11.55
CA MET A 134 12.23 41.47 12.96
C MET A 134 13.39 40.57 13.42
N VAL A 135 14.30 41.14 14.21
CA VAL A 135 15.47 40.43 14.75
C VAL A 135 15.16 39.97 16.17
N LYS A 136 15.50 38.71 16.49
CA LYS A 136 15.35 38.19 17.84
C LYS A 136 16.42 38.78 18.74
N SER A 137 16.00 39.35 19.88
CA SER A 137 16.90 39.68 20.97
C SER A 137 17.20 38.45 21.83
N GLU A 138 18.24 38.50 22.65
CA GLU A 138 18.54 37.46 23.64
C GLU A 138 17.35 37.18 24.56
N ILE A 139 16.64 38.25 24.98
CA ILE A 139 15.45 38.15 25.80
C ILE A 139 14.34 37.40 25.06
N SER A 140 14.10 37.73 23.79
CA SER A 140 13.11 37.05 22.95
C SER A 140 13.48 35.58 22.71
N ALA A 141 14.75 35.28 22.46
CA ALA A 141 15.24 33.91 22.27
C ALA A 141 15.09 33.08 23.56
N TYR A 142 15.47 33.63 24.70
CA TYR A 142 15.28 33.00 26.01
C TYR A 142 13.79 32.76 26.29
N ALA A 143 12.93 33.74 26.02
CA ALA A 143 11.50 33.60 26.22
C ALA A 143 10.93 32.45 25.36
N GLU A 144 11.31 32.36 24.09
CA GLU A 144 10.91 31.25 23.21
C GLU A 144 11.33 29.89 23.77
N GLU A 145 12.56 29.76 24.24
CA GLU A 145 13.07 28.53 24.85
C GLU A 145 12.33 28.20 26.15
N TYR A 146 12.13 29.18 27.02
CA TYR A 146 11.31 29.03 28.22
C TYR A 146 9.88 28.59 27.89
N PHE A 147 9.27 29.12 26.84
CA PHE A 147 7.94 28.70 26.38
C PHE A 147 7.90 27.27 25.83
N LYS A 148 9.00 26.74 25.27
CA LYS A 148 9.08 25.33 24.86
C LYS A 148 9.05 24.38 26.07
N PHE A 149 9.73 24.75 27.16
CA PHE A 149 9.77 23.96 28.40
C PHE A 149 8.55 24.15 29.27
N LYS A 150 7.83 25.28 29.13
CA LYS A 150 6.60 25.52 29.88
C LYS A 150 5.58 24.43 29.51
N PRO A 151 5.05 23.68 30.50
CA PRO A 151 4.04 22.68 30.22
C PRO A 151 2.86 23.37 29.54
N LYS A 152 2.45 22.86 28.38
CA LYS A 152 1.24 23.32 27.72
C LYS A 152 0.10 23.12 28.72
N LYS A 153 -0.56 24.21 29.12
CA LYS A 153 -1.76 24.11 29.93
C LYS A 153 -2.74 23.25 29.15
N TYR A 154 -3.23 22.20 29.78
CA TYR A 154 -4.25 21.34 29.19
C TYR A 154 -5.48 22.20 28.92
N ASP A 155 -5.77 22.46 27.64
CA ASP A 155 -6.96 23.17 27.24
C ASP A 155 -8.14 22.18 27.23
N LYS A 156 -8.98 22.28 28.26
CA LYS A 156 -10.17 21.43 28.41
C LYS A 156 -11.21 21.66 27.31
N SER A 157 -11.13 22.77 26.56
CA SER A 157 -12.09 23.09 25.50
C SER A 157 -11.85 22.34 24.18
N ILE A 158 -10.66 21.73 24.03
CA ILE A 158 -10.28 20.92 22.83
C ILE A 158 -10.71 19.45 23.01
N ARG A 159 -11.19 19.08 24.20
CA ARG A 159 -11.61 17.71 24.53
C ARG A 159 -12.94 17.39 23.83
N ALA A 160 -13.02 16.25 23.14
CA ALA A 160 -14.28 15.75 22.64
C ALA A 160 -15.25 15.54 23.83
N PRO A 161 -16.52 15.96 23.72
CA PRO A 161 -17.48 15.83 24.81
C PRO A 161 -17.73 14.36 25.12
N GLY A 162 -17.17 13.83 26.22
CA GLY A 162 -17.47 12.46 26.67
C GLY A 162 -16.43 11.75 27.56
N GLU A 163 -15.21 12.25 27.71
CA GLU A 163 -14.15 11.53 28.47
C GLU A 163 -13.98 11.97 29.93
N ASP A 164 -15.08 12.12 30.66
CA ASP A 164 -15.03 12.27 32.11
C ASP A 164 -15.71 11.07 32.78
N SER A 165 -15.06 9.90 32.73
CA SER A 165 -15.33 8.86 33.70
C SER A 165 -14.10 7.98 33.96
N LYS A 166 -13.85 7.79 35.27
CA LYS A 166 -12.92 6.87 35.95
C LYS A 166 -11.51 7.41 36.25
N GLY A 167 -11.31 7.76 37.52
CA GLY A 167 -9.99 7.94 38.08
C GLY A 167 -9.98 8.31 39.57
N LYS A 168 -10.35 7.33 40.42
CA LYS A 168 -10.15 7.21 41.88
C LYS A 168 -10.68 8.30 42.82
#